data_AF-A0AAD6TRY4-F1
#
_entry.id   AF-A0AAD6TRY4-F1
#
_cell.length_a   1.000
_cell.length_b   1.000
_cell.length_c   1.000
_cell.angle_alpha   90.00
_cell.angle_beta   90.00
_cell.angle_gamma   90.00
#
_symmetry.space_group_name_H-M   'P 1'
#
loop_
_entity.id
_entity.type
_entity.pdbx_description
1 polymer ?
#
loop_
_entity_poly.entity_id
_entity_poly.type
_entity_poly.pdbx_seq_one_letter_code
_entity_poly.pdbx_strand_id
1 'polypeptide(L)'
;MDSMMNPTAHSLVSWVGLMDEDGAPPDPVNDLRGLKAQLGILQAAPISKQMKIYSETTATYMPALAAIFRQTPEVLGCISVLLNAISSSPYFVRFLRSPGGAGIAALQAKRVANAVNEIPSMSVDDAAEICQFLSTLLLLQGVQDVAEEDKTILLKHLPIWERIFSGRLAAKTANRCLAQLTDDPAMREMTRAVKTMLESKLEQCGGPGCTRRISEDGSKSALMHCSRCKTAVYCGAAHQKAAWAEHKRICFAPAF
;
A
#
# COMPACT_ATOMS: atom_id res chain seq x y z
N MET A 1 23.28 5.04 14.31
CA MET A 1 23.38 3.59 13.97
C MET A 1 22.28 2.75 14.63
N ASP A 2 21.97 2.97 15.92
CA ASP A 2 21.02 2.10 16.66
C ASP A 2 19.58 2.10 16.09
N SER A 3 19.07 3.26 15.67
CA SER A 3 17.74 3.37 15.01
C SER A 3 17.64 2.57 13.71
N MET A 4 18.75 2.42 12.96
CA MET A 4 18.77 1.65 11.71
C MET A 4 18.60 0.14 11.96
N MET A 5 19.13 -0.36 13.08
CA MET A 5 19.14 -1.80 13.41
C MET A 5 17.84 -2.28 14.08
N ASN A 6 17.02 -1.37 14.59
CA ASN A 6 15.74 -1.70 15.20
C ASN A 6 14.60 -0.89 14.58
N PRO A 7 14.02 -1.38 13.46
CA PRO A 7 12.91 -0.71 12.80
C PRO A 7 11.73 -0.49 13.77
N THR A 8 11.18 0.72 13.75
CA THR A 8 9.98 1.15 14.49
C THR A 8 9.09 1.97 13.58
N ALA A 9 7.84 2.20 13.98
CA ALA A 9 6.96 3.07 13.19
C ALA A 9 7.55 4.48 13.03
N HIS A 10 8.13 5.01 14.11
CA HIS A 10 8.76 6.34 14.14
C HIS A 10 10.00 6.39 13.24
N SER A 11 10.89 5.41 13.33
CA SER A 11 12.12 5.40 12.52
C SER A 11 11.86 5.20 11.02
N LEU A 12 10.74 4.57 10.63
CA LEU A 12 10.35 4.48 9.21
C LEU A 12 9.90 5.85 8.67
N VAL A 13 9.17 6.64 9.47
CA VAL A 13 8.64 7.93 9.02
C VAL A 13 9.63 9.07 9.10
N SER A 14 10.72 8.94 9.87
CA SER A 14 11.81 9.93 9.83
C SER A 14 12.46 10.00 8.45
N TRP A 15 12.60 8.87 7.74
CA TRP A 15 13.16 8.85 6.38
C TRP A 15 12.32 9.55 5.31
N VAL A 16 11.08 9.93 5.63
CA VAL A 16 10.21 10.70 4.73
C VAL A 16 10.08 12.16 5.17
N GLY A 17 10.90 12.62 6.12
CA GLY A 17 10.94 14.00 6.59
C GLY A 17 9.80 14.39 7.53
N LEU A 18 9.08 13.43 8.12
CA LEU A 18 8.01 13.77 9.07
C LEU A 18 8.54 14.24 10.42
N MET A 19 9.77 13.91 10.79
CA MET A 19 10.28 14.04 12.16
C MET A 19 11.73 14.55 12.20
N ASP A 20 12.14 15.39 11.25
CA ASP A 20 13.50 15.96 11.24
C ASP A 20 13.67 16.94 12.41
N GLU A 21 14.12 16.43 13.56
CA GLU A 21 14.42 17.24 14.74
C GLU A 21 15.71 18.05 14.57
N ASP A 22 16.60 17.64 13.68
CA ASP A 22 17.97 18.17 13.58
C ASP A 22 18.15 19.27 12.52
N GLY A 23 17.11 19.61 11.76
CA GLY A 23 17.16 20.69 10.75
C GLY A 23 18.19 20.49 9.63
N ALA A 24 18.75 19.29 9.49
CA ALA A 24 19.63 18.93 8.38
C ALA A 24 18.85 18.97 7.06
N PRO A 25 19.43 19.48 5.97
CA PRO A 25 18.77 19.45 4.68
C PRO A 25 18.54 18.00 4.25
N PRO A 26 17.39 17.69 3.61
CA PRO A 26 17.10 16.36 3.10
C PRO A 26 18.20 15.86 2.15
N ASP A 27 18.56 14.59 2.24
CA ASP A 27 19.47 13.92 1.29
C ASP A 27 18.72 12.76 0.63
N PRO A 28 17.98 13.01 -0.46
CA PRO A 28 17.05 12.04 -1.03
C PRO A 28 17.69 10.70 -1.38
N VAL A 29 18.96 10.69 -1.78
CA VAL A 29 19.67 9.47 -2.18
C VAL A 29 20.07 8.65 -0.95
N ASN A 30 20.65 9.31 0.07
CA ASN A 30 21.04 8.63 1.30
C ASN A 30 19.81 8.20 2.11
N ASP A 31 18.76 9.01 2.13
CA ASP A 31 17.52 8.73 2.83
C ASP A 31 16.81 7.51 2.24
N LEU A 32 16.73 7.43 0.90
CA LEU A 32 16.13 6.30 0.21
C LEU A 32 16.88 5.00 0.50
N ARG A 33 18.21 5.05 0.46
CA ARG A 33 19.07 3.90 0.78
C ARG A 33 18.90 3.47 2.24
N GLY A 34 18.85 4.42 3.16
CA GLY A 34 18.63 4.18 4.59
C GLY A 34 17.28 3.51 4.87
N LEU A 35 16.21 4.04 4.27
CA LEU A 35 14.87 3.46 4.35
C LEU A 35 14.83 2.04 3.79
N LYS A 36 15.37 1.81 2.58
CA LYS A 36 15.40 0.47 1.97
C LYS A 36 16.16 -0.53 2.83
N ALA A 37 17.28 -0.14 3.43
CA ALA A 37 18.01 -0.99 4.37
C ALA A 37 17.17 -1.35 5.62
N GLN A 38 16.49 -0.37 6.22
CA GLN A 38 15.66 -0.60 7.39
C GLN A 38 14.42 -1.46 7.08
N LEU A 39 13.81 -1.27 5.90
CA LEU A 39 12.73 -2.12 5.41
C LEU A 39 13.22 -3.55 5.15
N GLY A 40 14.42 -3.73 4.60
CA GLY A 40 15.03 -5.06 4.43
C GLY A 40 15.21 -5.80 5.77
N ILE A 41 15.68 -5.10 6.81
CA ILE A 41 15.78 -5.65 8.17
C ILE A 41 14.39 -6.04 8.70
N LEU A 42 13.39 -5.16 8.51
CA LEU A 42 12.03 -5.42 8.96
C LEU A 42 11.40 -6.63 8.23
N GLN A 43 11.58 -6.73 6.92
CA GLN A 43 11.07 -7.82 6.08
C GLN A 43 11.69 -9.18 6.43
N ALA A 44 12.92 -9.19 6.98
CA ALA A 44 13.55 -10.39 7.51
C ALA A 44 13.08 -10.77 8.93
N ALA A 45 12.39 -9.88 9.64
CA ALA A 45 11.89 -10.14 11.00
C ALA A 45 10.62 -11.01 10.99
N PRO A 46 10.19 -11.58 12.15
CA PRO A 46 8.94 -12.33 12.22
C PRO A 46 7.73 -11.52 11.73
N ILE A 47 6.80 -12.17 11.02
CA ILE A 47 5.59 -11.54 10.44
C ILE A 47 4.80 -10.75 11.49
N SER A 48 4.73 -11.23 12.74
CA SER A 48 4.06 -10.50 13.83
C SER A 48 4.71 -9.15 14.15
N LYS A 49 6.04 -9.05 14.06
CA LYS A 49 6.78 -7.78 14.24
C LYS A 49 6.53 -6.85 13.04
N GLN A 50 6.58 -7.39 11.82
CA GLN A 50 6.27 -6.64 10.59
C GLN A 50 4.88 -6.03 10.65
N MET A 51 3.86 -6.85 10.89
CA MET A 51 2.47 -6.43 10.93
C MET A 51 2.20 -5.40 12.01
N LYS A 52 2.85 -5.52 13.18
CA LYS A 52 2.76 -4.51 14.24
C LYS A 52 3.28 -3.17 13.75
N ILE A 53 4.50 -3.12 13.22
CA ILE A 53 5.14 -1.87 12.80
C ILE A 53 4.39 -1.25 11.63
N TYR A 54 4.04 -2.02 10.58
CA TYR A 54 3.27 -1.49 9.46
C TYR A 54 1.89 -1.00 9.88
N SER A 55 1.20 -1.71 10.77
CA SER A 55 -0.10 -1.27 11.30
C SER A 55 0.02 0.04 12.09
N GLU A 56 1.05 0.16 12.93
CA GLU A 56 1.32 1.36 13.72
C GLU A 56 1.69 2.55 12.82
N THR A 57 2.62 2.36 11.87
CA THR A 57 3.01 3.38 10.90
C THR A 57 1.78 3.89 10.14
N THR A 58 0.96 2.98 9.63
CA THR A 58 -0.21 3.35 8.83
C THR A 58 -1.28 4.01 9.68
N ALA A 59 -1.64 3.45 10.85
CA ALA A 59 -2.68 4.03 11.68
C ALA A 59 -2.32 5.44 12.15
N THR A 60 -1.06 5.66 12.53
CA THR A 60 -0.60 6.91 13.15
C THR A 60 -0.30 8.00 12.12
N TYR A 61 0.34 7.66 10.99
CA TYR A 61 0.95 8.67 10.11
C TYR A 61 0.31 8.80 8.72
N MET A 62 -0.66 7.95 8.35
CA MET A 62 -1.17 7.91 6.97
C MET A 62 -1.66 9.26 6.41
N PRO A 63 -2.38 10.13 7.15
CA PRO A 63 -2.75 11.44 6.63
C PRO A 63 -1.55 12.30 6.23
N ALA A 64 -0.51 12.33 7.07
CA ALA A 64 0.70 13.11 6.83
C ALA A 64 1.53 12.49 5.69
N LEU A 65 1.64 11.16 5.65
CA LEU A 65 2.28 10.44 4.54
C LEU A 65 1.57 10.72 3.20
N ALA A 66 0.24 10.74 3.18
CA ALA A 66 -0.52 11.07 1.98
C ALA A 66 -0.34 12.54 1.56
N ALA A 67 -0.19 13.46 2.51
CA ALA A 67 0.10 14.86 2.21
C ALA A 67 1.49 15.02 1.57
N ILE A 68 2.52 14.39 2.13
CA ILE A 68 3.87 14.36 1.54
C ILE A 68 3.83 13.74 0.16
N PHE A 69 3.21 12.56 0.03
CA PHE A 69 3.10 11.86 -1.24
C PHE A 69 2.46 12.73 -2.32
N ARG A 70 1.51 13.60 -1.98
CA ARG A 70 0.90 14.53 -2.95
C ARG A 70 1.83 15.66 -3.40
N GLN A 71 2.76 16.07 -2.55
CA GLN A 71 3.69 17.18 -2.81
C GLN A 71 4.98 16.72 -3.51
N THR A 72 5.38 15.45 -3.34
CA THR A 72 6.57 14.83 -3.93
C THR A 72 6.36 14.51 -5.42
N PRO A 73 7.03 15.16 -6.40
CA PRO A 73 6.81 14.87 -7.83
C PRO A 73 7.37 13.51 -8.30
N GLU A 74 8.31 12.93 -7.57
CA GLU A 74 9.08 11.76 -7.97
C GLU A 74 8.21 10.49 -8.10
N VAL A 75 8.45 9.71 -9.16
CA VAL A 75 7.79 8.40 -9.36
C VAL A 75 8.22 7.37 -8.32
N LEU A 76 9.47 7.48 -7.86
CA LEU A 76 10.08 6.63 -6.84
C LEU A 76 10.93 7.50 -5.91
N GLY A 77 10.64 7.40 -4.61
CA GLY A 77 11.34 8.10 -3.54
C GLY A 77 10.93 7.49 -2.19
N CYS A 78 11.45 8.02 -1.08
CA CYS A 78 11.22 7.45 0.26
C CYS A 78 9.72 7.24 0.56
N ILE A 79 8.89 8.23 0.21
CA ILE A 79 7.46 8.15 0.46
C ILE A 79 6.77 7.05 -0.35
N SER A 80 7.08 6.91 -1.65
CA SER A 80 6.50 5.86 -2.51
C SER A 80 6.91 4.47 -2.03
N VAL A 81 8.19 4.30 -1.65
CA VAL A 81 8.73 3.05 -1.09
C VAL A 81 8.02 2.68 0.23
N LEU A 82 7.89 3.64 1.14
CA LEU A 82 7.22 3.42 2.42
C LEU A 82 5.74 3.07 2.24
N LEU A 83 5.02 3.83 1.40
CA LEU A 83 3.61 3.56 1.10
C LEU A 83 3.41 2.17 0.46
N ASN A 84 4.31 1.77 -0.43
CA ASN A 84 4.28 0.43 -1.01
C ASN A 84 4.49 -0.65 0.06
N ALA A 85 5.45 -0.47 0.97
CA ALA A 85 5.74 -1.42 2.04
C ALA A 85 4.56 -1.60 3.00
N ILE A 86 3.80 -0.54 3.30
CA ILE A 86 2.63 -0.60 4.19
C ILE A 86 1.30 -0.87 3.47
N SER A 87 1.32 -1.03 2.14
CA SER A 87 0.10 -1.12 1.32
C SER A 87 -0.80 -2.33 1.63
N SER A 88 -0.24 -3.38 2.22
CA SER A 88 -0.96 -4.57 2.69
C SER A 88 -1.65 -4.40 4.05
N SER A 89 -1.40 -3.28 4.74
CA SER A 89 -2.01 -2.96 6.03
C SER A 89 -3.51 -2.70 5.86
N PRO A 90 -4.38 -3.26 6.73
CA PRO A 90 -5.82 -2.96 6.70
C PRO A 90 -6.13 -1.47 6.88
N TYR A 91 -5.26 -0.73 7.58
CA TYR A 91 -5.40 0.72 7.72
C TYR A 91 -5.15 1.45 6.40
N PHE A 92 -4.24 0.95 5.56
CA PHE A 92 -3.93 1.56 4.27
C PHE A 92 -5.11 1.39 3.33
N VAL A 93 -5.64 0.16 3.25
CA VAL A 93 -6.84 -0.15 2.48
C VAL A 93 -8.03 0.68 2.97
N ARG A 94 -8.23 0.82 4.29
CA ARG A 94 -9.28 1.70 4.84
C ARG A 94 -9.09 3.16 4.44
N PHE A 95 -7.86 3.67 4.53
CA PHE A 95 -7.54 5.06 4.21
C PHE A 95 -7.81 5.38 2.74
N LEU A 96 -7.46 4.46 1.82
CA LEU A 96 -7.73 4.64 0.38
C LEU A 96 -9.22 4.71 0.03
N ARG A 97 -10.10 4.19 0.90
CA ARG A 97 -11.57 4.32 0.78
C ARG A 97 -12.12 5.61 1.40
N SER A 98 -11.28 6.37 2.11
CA SER A 98 -11.66 7.66 2.71
C SER A 98 -11.40 8.82 1.74
N PRO A 99 -12.02 9.99 1.95
CA PRO A 99 -11.70 11.20 1.18
C PRO A 99 -10.21 11.56 1.22
N GLY A 100 -9.53 11.30 2.34
CA GLY A 100 -8.09 11.58 2.50
C GLY A 100 -7.19 10.71 1.61
N GLY A 101 -7.66 9.53 1.20
CA GLY A 101 -6.94 8.62 0.30
C GLY A 101 -7.30 8.76 -1.18
N ALA A 102 -8.36 9.50 -1.52
CA ALA A 102 -8.82 9.64 -2.89
C ALA A 102 -7.73 10.19 -3.83
N GLY A 103 -7.70 9.68 -5.07
CA GLY A 103 -6.81 10.12 -6.14
C GLY A 103 -5.35 9.68 -6.05
N ILE A 104 -4.95 8.87 -5.06
CA ILE A 104 -3.56 8.39 -4.93
C ILE A 104 -3.16 7.51 -6.13
N ALA A 105 -4.05 6.63 -6.60
CA ALA A 105 -3.83 5.80 -7.78
C ALA A 105 -3.65 6.62 -9.06
N ALA A 106 -4.53 7.59 -9.29
CA ALA A 106 -4.44 8.51 -10.43
C ALA A 106 -3.14 9.32 -10.42
N LEU A 107 -2.75 9.82 -9.24
CA LEU A 107 -1.51 10.55 -9.07
C LEU A 107 -0.27 9.70 -9.36
N GLN A 108 -0.21 8.47 -8.85
CA GLN A 108 0.90 7.57 -9.15
C GLN A 108 0.91 7.18 -10.63
N ALA A 109 -0.25 6.92 -11.25
CA ALA A 109 -0.34 6.64 -12.68
C ALA A 109 0.25 7.78 -13.52
N LYS A 110 -0.10 9.04 -13.20
CA LYS A 110 0.49 10.23 -13.83
C LYS A 110 2.01 10.30 -13.70
N ARG A 111 2.55 10.00 -12.52
CA ARG A 111 4.01 9.99 -12.30
C ARG A 111 4.71 8.90 -13.12
N VAL A 112 4.12 7.72 -13.19
CA VAL A 112 4.64 6.63 -14.03
C VAL A 112 4.56 6.99 -15.50
N ALA A 113 3.47 7.65 -15.93
CA ALA A 113 3.31 8.15 -17.30
C ALA A 113 4.37 9.23 -17.65
N ASN A 114 4.70 10.13 -16.71
CA ASN A 114 5.74 11.12 -16.91
C ASN A 114 7.15 10.52 -16.97
N ALA A 115 7.40 9.44 -16.21
CA ALA A 115 8.71 8.79 -16.12
C ALA A 115 8.93 7.68 -17.16
N VAL A 116 8.06 7.54 -18.18
CA VAL A 116 8.08 6.35 -19.05
C VAL A 116 9.37 6.11 -19.82
N ASN A 117 10.11 7.18 -20.12
CA ASN A 117 11.38 7.11 -20.84
C ASN A 117 12.55 6.78 -19.89
N GLU A 118 12.41 7.05 -18.60
CA GLU A 118 13.45 6.84 -17.59
C GLU A 118 13.41 5.41 -17.06
N ILE A 119 12.20 4.86 -16.83
CA ILE A 119 11.99 3.53 -16.23
C ILE A 119 12.79 2.40 -16.89
N PRO A 120 12.91 2.28 -18.23
CA PRO A 120 13.73 1.25 -18.88
C PRO A 120 15.22 1.30 -18.51
N SER A 121 15.72 2.47 -18.11
CA SER A 121 17.12 2.68 -17.71
C SER A 121 17.37 2.53 -16.21
N MET A 122 16.30 2.42 -15.41
CA MET A 122 16.39 2.20 -13.96
C MET A 122 16.83 0.76 -13.65
N SER A 123 17.16 0.51 -12.38
CA SER A 123 17.40 -0.86 -11.93
C SER A 123 16.11 -1.70 -12.07
N VAL A 124 16.27 -3.01 -12.29
CA VAL A 124 15.13 -3.93 -12.41
C VAL A 124 14.27 -3.92 -11.14
N ASP A 125 14.90 -3.74 -9.97
CA ASP A 125 14.20 -3.68 -8.69
C ASP A 125 13.39 -2.40 -8.54
N ASP A 126 13.94 -1.24 -8.94
CA ASP A 126 13.22 0.03 -8.91
C ASP A 126 12.04 0.03 -9.89
N ALA A 127 12.22 -0.47 -11.11
CA ALA A 127 11.13 -0.63 -12.07
C ALA A 127 10.03 -1.57 -11.55
N ALA A 128 10.43 -2.68 -10.91
CA ALA A 128 9.50 -3.61 -10.28
C ALA A 128 8.71 -2.97 -9.14
N GLU A 129 9.37 -2.17 -8.31
CA GLU A 129 8.80 -1.47 -7.17
C GLU A 129 7.78 -0.41 -7.62
N ILE A 130 8.12 0.40 -8.62
CA ILE A 130 7.21 1.38 -9.23
C ILE A 130 5.94 0.70 -9.75
N CYS A 131 6.10 -0.36 -10.54
CA CYS A 131 4.96 -1.06 -11.14
C CYS A 131 4.15 -1.84 -10.09
N GLN A 132 4.80 -2.42 -9.06
CA GLN A 132 4.10 -3.11 -7.98
C GLN A 132 3.23 -2.14 -7.18
N PHE A 133 3.75 -0.95 -6.88
CA PHE A 133 2.99 0.05 -6.14
C PHE A 133 1.81 0.57 -6.96
N LEU A 134 2.04 0.92 -8.23
CA LEU A 134 0.96 1.31 -9.14
C LEU A 134 -0.11 0.22 -9.24
N SER A 135 0.27 -1.03 -9.47
CA SER A 135 -0.67 -2.15 -9.56
C SER A 135 -1.51 -2.31 -8.29
N THR A 136 -0.89 -2.15 -7.12
CA THR A 136 -1.60 -2.22 -5.83
C THR A 136 -2.60 -1.07 -5.68
N LEU A 137 -2.25 0.14 -6.10
CA LEU A 137 -3.16 1.29 -6.05
C LEU A 137 -4.33 1.15 -7.02
N LEU A 138 -4.07 0.75 -8.27
CA LEU A 138 -5.11 0.48 -9.28
C LEU A 138 -6.06 -0.64 -8.82
N LEU A 139 -5.53 -1.63 -8.08
CA LEU A 139 -6.34 -2.72 -7.53
C LEU A 139 -7.36 -2.19 -6.50
N LEU A 140 -6.92 -1.29 -5.63
CA LEU A 140 -7.70 -0.81 -4.49
C LEU A 140 -8.65 0.34 -4.86
N GLN A 141 -8.21 1.29 -5.70
CA GLN A 141 -9.01 2.46 -6.08
C GLN A 141 -9.65 2.36 -7.47
N GLY A 142 -9.22 1.41 -8.30
CA GLY A 142 -9.64 1.32 -9.69
C GLY A 142 -8.86 2.24 -10.62
N VAL A 143 -9.37 2.37 -11.85
CA VAL A 143 -8.76 3.10 -12.97
C VAL A 143 -9.59 4.31 -13.42
N GLN A 144 -10.74 4.54 -12.79
CA GLN A 144 -11.79 5.47 -13.22
C GLN A 144 -11.30 6.91 -13.17
N ASP A 145 -10.51 7.25 -12.15
CA ASP A 145 -9.97 8.59 -11.94
C ASP A 145 -8.61 8.81 -12.63
N VAL A 146 -8.06 7.80 -13.31
CA VAL A 146 -6.81 7.94 -14.08
C VAL A 146 -7.13 8.68 -15.38
N ALA A 147 -6.40 9.76 -15.68
CA ALA A 147 -6.59 10.55 -16.89
C ALA A 147 -6.34 9.71 -18.16
N GLU A 148 -7.12 9.93 -19.22
CA GLU A 148 -7.02 9.15 -20.47
C GLU A 148 -5.68 9.35 -21.18
N GLU A 149 -5.07 10.52 -21.04
CA GLU A 149 -3.74 10.80 -21.59
C GLU A 149 -2.68 9.92 -20.90
N ASP A 150 -2.74 9.84 -19.57
CA ASP A 150 -1.83 9.00 -18.78
C ASP A 150 -2.05 7.51 -19.10
N LYS A 151 -3.32 7.06 -19.20
CA LYS A 151 -3.64 5.68 -19.62
C LYS A 151 -3.05 5.36 -20.99
N THR A 152 -3.22 6.25 -21.96
CA THR A 152 -2.72 6.08 -23.33
C THR A 152 -1.20 5.91 -23.34
N ILE A 153 -0.49 6.73 -22.57
CA ILE A 153 0.97 6.63 -22.41
C ILE A 153 1.34 5.28 -21.78
N LEU A 154 0.69 4.88 -20.69
CA LEU A 154 0.98 3.63 -19.99
C LEU A 154 0.70 2.40 -20.85
N LEU A 155 -0.44 2.35 -21.55
CA LEU A 155 -0.82 1.24 -22.42
C LEU A 155 0.17 1.02 -23.56
N LYS A 156 0.83 2.08 -24.04
CA LYS A 156 1.90 1.97 -25.04
C LYS A 156 3.19 1.38 -24.46
N HIS A 157 3.55 1.72 -23.22
CA HIS A 157 4.87 1.42 -22.66
C HIS A 157 4.91 0.17 -21.79
N LEU A 158 3.84 -0.18 -21.08
CA LEU A 158 3.80 -1.39 -20.24
C LEU A 158 4.13 -2.69 -21.01
N PRO A 159 3.62 -2.92 -22.25
CA PRO A 159 4.03 -4.09 -23.06
C PRO A 159 5.50 -4.05 -23.50
N ILE A 160 6.11 -2.86 -23.56
CA ILE A 160 7.54 -2.71 -23.86
C ILE A 160 8.35 -3.11 -22.63
N TRP A 161 7.98 -2.62 -21.45
CA TRP A 161 8.65 -2.95 -20.20
C TRP A 161 8.53 -4.44 -19.84
N GLU A 162 7.38 -5.05 -20.10
CA GLU A 162 7.21 -6.50 -19.95
C GLU A 162 8.24 -7.29 -20.77
N ARG A 163 8.54 -6.83 -21.99
CA ARG A 163 9.56 -7.45 -22.85
C ARG A 163 10.98 -7.15 -22.39
N ILE A 164 11.28 -5.88 -22.06
CA ILE A 164 12.61 -5.46 -21.60
C ILE A 164 13.00 -6.19 -20.31
N PHE A 165 12.06 -6.32 -19.38
CA PHE A 165 12.27 -6.97 -18.09
C PHE A 165 11.87 -8.45 -18.07
N SER A 166 11.83 -9.10 -19.22
CA SER A 166 11.33 -10.47 -19.36
C SER A 166 11.99 -11.44 -18.37
N GLY A 167 11.17 -12.28 -17.74
CA GLY A 167 11.62 -13.24 -16.73
C GLY A 167 12.00 -12.62 -15.38
N ARG A 168 11.65 -11.35 -15.12
CA ARG A 168 11.87 -10.65 -13.84
C ARG A 168 10.57 -10.19 -13.21
N LEU A 169 10.65 -9.75 -11.95
CA LEU A 169 9.48 -9.22 -11.23
C LEU A 169 8.90 -7.98 -11.93
N ALA A 170 9.75 -7.10 -12.46
CA ALA A 170 9.32 -5.91 -13.19
C ALA A 170 8.39 -6.21 -14.38
N ALA A 171 8.66 -7.27 -15.14
CA ALA A 171 7.76 -7.68 -16.21
C ALA A 171 6.39 -8.14 -15.67
N LYS A 172 6.38 -8.92 -14.58
CA LYS A 172 5.13 -9.40 -13.96
C LYS A 172 4.30 -8.25 -13.40
N THR A 173 4.93 -7.25 -12.80
CA THR A 173 4.21 -6.11 -12.22
C THR A 173 3.76 -5.12 -13.29
N ALA A 174 4.54 -4.93 -14.36
CA ALA A 174 4.09 -4.20 -15.54
C ALA A 174 2.88 -4.88 -16.22
N ASN A 175 2.91 -6.21 -16.36
CA ASN A 175 1.79 -6.98 -16.91
C ASN A 175 0.51 -6.83 -16.06
N ARG A 176 0.62 -6.82 -14.71
CA ARG A 176 -0.53 -6.58 -13.83
C ARG A 176 -1.12 -5.18 -14.04
N CYS A 177 -0.28 -4.14 -14.10
CA CYS A 177 -0.75 -2.79 -14.41
C CYS A 177 -1.49 -2.76 -15.74
N LEU A 178 -0.94 -3.40 -16.79
CA LEU A 178 -1.56 -3.47 -18.10
C LEU A 178 -2.93 -4.15 -18.03
N ALA A 179 -3.00 -5.33 -17.41
CA ALA A 179 -4.23 -6.10 -17.24
C ALA A 179 -5.31 -5.33 -16.48
N GLN A 180 -4.94 -4.52 -15.48
CA GLN A 180 -5.88 -3.69 -14.74
C GLN A 180 -6.39 -2.50 -15.56
N LEU A 181 -5.51 -1.88 -16.36
CA LEU A 181 -5.87 -0.75 -17.24
C LEU A 181 -6.75 -1.18 -18.43
N THR A 182 -6.61 -2.42 -18.90
CA THR A 182 -7.39 -2.97 -20.03
C THR A 182 -8.59 -3.83 -19.60
N ASP A 183 -8.79 -4.02 -18.30
CA ASP A 183 -9.76 -5.00 -17.75
C ASP A 183 -9.63 -6.39 -18.41
N ASP A 184 -8.40 -6.89 -18.46
CA ASP A 184 -8.07 -8.17 -19.09
C ASP A 184 -8.89 -9.33 -18.48
N PRO A 185 -9.76 -10.00 -19.28
CA PRO A 185 -10.58 -11.11 -18.81
C PRO A 185 -9.78 -12.26 -18.19
N ALA A 186 -8.57 -12.53 -18.70
CA ALA A 186 -7.73 -13.62 -18.21
C ALA A 186 -7.21 -13.38 -16.78
N MET A 187 -7.03 -12.11 -16.40
CA MET A 187 -6.51 -11.71 -15.09
C MET A 187 -7.60 -11.21 -14.14
N ARG A 188 -8.85 -11.07 -14.62
CA ARG A 188 -9.95 -10.49 -13.85
C ARG A 188 -10.26 -11.25 -12.56
N GLU A 189 -10.36 -12.58 -12.64
CA GLU A 189 -10.63 -13.42 -11.46
C GLU A 189 -9.50 -13.37 -10.43
N MET A 190 -8.24 -13.42 -10.90
CA MET A 190 -7.07 -13.30 -10.02
C MET A 190 -7.04 -11.94 -9.33
N THR A 191 -7.24 -10.87 -10.09
CA THR A 191 -7.33 -9.49 -9.58
C THR A 191 -8.42 -9.38 -8.52
N ARG A 192 -9.62 -9.91 -8.79
CA ARG A 192 -10.73 -9.92 -7.83
C ARG A 192 -10.38 -10.69 -6.55
N ALA A 193 -9.73 -11.85 -6.67
CA ALA A 193 -9.30 -12.64 -5.52
C ALA A 193 -8.26 -11.91 -4.66
N VAL A 194 -7.27 -11.26 -5.27
CA VAL A 194 -6.26 -10.47 -4.54
C VAL A 194 -6.90 -9.26 -3.86
N LYS A 195 -7.80 -8.55 -4.55
CA LYS A 195 -8.56 -7.44 -3.96
C LYS A 195 -9.37 -7.92 -2.75
N THR A 196 -10.11 -9.01 -2.91
CA THR A 196 -10.90 -9.66 -1.85
C THR A 196 -10.04 -10.05 -0.65
N MET A 197 -8.81 -10.51 -0.88
CA MET A 197 -7.86 -10.85 0.18
C MET A 197 -7.42 -9.62 0.97
N LEU A 198 -7.07 -8.52 0.29
CA LEU A 198 -6.67 -7.26 0.93
C LEU A 198 -7.83 -6.62 1.71
N GLU A 199 -9.04 -6.67 1.15
CA GLU A 199 -10.24 -6.08 1.74
C GLU A 199 -10.88 -6.95 2.82
N SER A 200 -10.55 -8.25 2.87
CA SER A 200 -11.11 -9.19 3.85
C SER A 200 -10.98 -8.72 5.30
N LYS A 201 -9.92 -7.99 5.64
CA LYS A 201 -9.69 -7.49 7.01
C LYS A 201 -10.65 -6.37 7.43
N LEU A 202 -11.35 -5.77 6.47
CA LEU A 202 -12.35 -4.72 6.65
C LEU A 202 -13.77 -5.26 6.58
N GLU A 203 -13.97 -6.31 5.79
CA GLU A 203 -15.31 -6.76 5.41
C GLU A 203 -15.69 -8.10 6.03
N GLN A 204 -14.72 -8.92 6.42
CA GLN A 204 -14.95 -10.23 7.02
C GLN A 204 -14.76 -10.16 8.53
N CYS A 205 -15.63 -10.85 9.26
CA CYS A 205 -15.51 -10.98 10.70
C CYS A 205 -14.14 -11.54 11.10
N GLY A 206 -13.43 -10.83 11.99
CA GLY A 206 -12.14 -11.26 12.52
C GLY A 206 -12.21 -12.38 13.57
N GLY A 207 -13.39 -12.95 13.82
CA GLY A 207 -13.57 -14.06 14.76
C GLY A 207 -12.97 -15.37 14.20
N PRO A 208 -12.33 -16.21 15.03
CA PRO A 208 -11.74 -17.47 14.57
C PRO A 208 -12.74 -18.34 13.81
N GLY A 209 -12.39 -18.76 12.59
CA GLY A 209 -13.24 -19.62 11.75
C GLY A 209 -14.50 -18.95 11.15
N CYS A 210 -14.70 -17.65 11.38
CA CYS A 210 -15.88 -16.96 10.86
C CYS A 210 -15.66 -16.48 9.41
N THR A 211 -16.57 -16.89 8.51
CA THR A 211 -16.57 -16.48 7.09
C THR A 211 -17.58 -15.39 6.78
N ARG A 212 -18.31 -14.89 7.78
CA ARG A 212 -19.34 -13.86 7.59
C ARG A 212 -18.71 -12.56 7.12
N ARG A 213 -19.27 -12.00 6.05
CA ARG A 213 -18.87 -10.73 5.45
C ARG A 213 -19.98 -9.68 5.57
N ILE A 214 -19.62 -8.40 5.46
CA ILE A 214 -20.58 -7.32 5.20
C ILE A 214 -21.26 -7.63 3.86
N SER A 215 -22.59 -7.64 3.82
CA SER A 215 -23.32 -7.92 2.58
C SER A 215 -23.28 -6.71 1.64
N GLU A 216 -23.12 -6.96 0.33
CA GLU A 216 -23.10 -5.93 -0.71
C GLU A 216 -24.45 -5.18 -0.84
N ASP A 217 -25.55 -5.81 -0.41
CA ASP A 217 -26.91 -5.31 -0.50
C ASP A 217 -27.37 -4.48 0.71
N GLY A 218 -26.52 -4.29 1.72
CA GLY A 218 -26.85 -3.60 2.97
C GLY A 218 -27.91 -4.31 3.83
N SER A 219 -28.38 -5.50 3.44
CA SER A 219 -29.45 -6.21 4.12
C SER A 219 -28.88 -7.19 5.17
N LYS A 220 -28.70 -6.68 6.39
CA LYS A 220 -28.54 -7.41 7.67
C LYS A 220 -27.53 -8.58 7.71
N SER A 221 -26.28 -8.21 7.91
CA SER A 221 -25.73 -8.24 9.28
C SER A 221 -24.65 -7.19 9.42
N ALA A 222 -24.98 -6.04 9.99
CA ALA A 222 -24.00 -5.01 10.30
C ALA A 222 -22.95 -5.61 11.25
N LEU A 223 -21.76 -5.91 10.73
CA LEU A 223 -20.65 -6.32 11.57
C LEU A 223 -20.29 -5.13 12.47
N MET A 224 -20.08 -5.39 13.75
CA MET A 224 -19.62 -4.37 14.68
C MET A 224 -18.15 -4.04 14.41
N HIS A 225 -17.82 -2.76 14.33
CA HIS A 225 -16.45 -2.31 14.22
C HIS A 225 -15.77 -2.33 15.59
N CYS A 226 -14.48 -2.67 15.63
CA CYS A 226 -13.67 -2.50 16.83
C CYS A 226 -13.75 -1.04 17.31
N SER A 227 -14.11 -0.82 18.58
CA SER A 227 -14.32 0.52 19.13
C SER A 227 -13.07 1.41 19.10
N ARG A 228 -11.87 0.82 19.15
CA ARG A 228 -10.58 1.53 19.13
C ARG A 228 -10.10 1.83 17.71
N CYS A 229 -9.85 0.80 16.90
CA CYS A 229 -9.22 0.99 15.60
C CYS A 229 -10.21 1.32 14.48
N LYS A 230 -11.50 0.98 14.64
CA LYS A 230 -12.55 1.10 13.62
C LYS A 230 -12.24 0.40 12.28
N THR A 231 -11.22 -0.45 12.24
CA THR A 231 -10.76 -1.16 11.03
C THR A 231 -11.21 -2.60 11.01
N ALA A 232 -11.00 -3.35 12.11
CA ALA A 232 -11.46 -4.72 12.21
C ALA A 232 -12.96 -4.78 12.51
N VAL A 233 -13.66 -5.75 11.92
CA VAL A 233 -15.10 -5.97 12.08
C VAL A 233 -15.41 -7.35 12.68
N TYR A 234 -16.52 -7.46 13.39
CA TYR A 234 -16.93 -8.69 14.08
C TYR A 234 -18.43 -8.91 14.02
N CYS A 235 -18.89 -10.16 14.09
CA CYS A 235 -20.32 -10.47 14.22
C CYS A 235 -20.92 -9.96 15.55
N GLY A 236 -20.08 -9.80 16.57
CA GLY A 236 -20.49 -9.44 17.92
C GLY A 236 -19.33 -9.48 18.90
N ALA A 237 -19.58 -9.06 20.15
CA ALA A 237 -18.56 -8.94 21.19
C ALA A 237 -17.87 -10.28 21.50
N ALA A 238 -18.57 -11.41 21.35
CA ALA A 238 -18.01 -12.75 21.52
C ALA A 238 -16.85 -13.03 20.54
N HIS A 239 -17.04 -12.73 19.25
CA HIS A 239 -16.00 -12.91 18.23
C HIS A 239 -14.84 -11.92 18.44
N GLN A 240 -15.13 -10.69 18.85
CA GLN A 240 -14.09 -9.72 19.19
C GLN A 240 -13.24 -10.20 20.38
N LYS A 241 -13.87 -10.71 21.45
CA LYS A 241 -13.19 -11.24 22.63
C LYS A 241 -12.32 -12.45 22.27
N ALA A 242 -12.83 -13.36 21.44
CA ALA A 242 -12.08 -14.52 20.97
C ALA A 242 -10.85 -14.13 20.12
N ALA A 243 -10.97 -13.11 19.28
CA ALA A 243 -9.88 -12.61 18.44
C ALA A 243 -8.91 -11.67 19.17
N TRP A 244 -9.25 -11.19 20.38
CA TRP A 244 -8.56 -10.08 21.04
C TRP A 244 -7.08 -10.33 21.30
N ALA A 245 -6.71 -11.56 21.65
CA ALA A 245 -5.31 -11.92 21.94
C ALA A 245 -4.36 -11.60 20.76
N GLU A 246 -4.83 -11.83 19.54
CA GLU A 246 -4.10 -11.51 18.32
C GLU A 246 -4.35 -10.06 17.88
N HIS A 247 -5.61 -9.64 17.83
CA HIS A 247 -5.98 -8.30 17.36
C HIS A 247 -5.32 -7.17 18.14
N LYS A 248 -5.18 -7.29 19.47
CA LYS A 248 -4.61 -6.24 20.31
C LYS A 248 -3.18 -5.83 19.92
N ARG A 249 -2.44 -6.72 19.25
CA ARG A 249 -1.05 -6.46 18.79
C ARG A 249 -0.97 -5.49 17.62
N ILE A 250 -2.06 -5.37 16.86
CA ILE A 250 -2.18 -4.55 15.65
C ILE A 250 -3.33 -3.54 15.73
N CYS A 251 -3.92 -3.37 16.92
CA CYS A 251 -5.06 -2.48 17.16
C CYS A 251 -4.58 -1.10 17.61
N PHE A 252 -4.46 -0.19 16.65
CA PHE A 252 -4.08 1.21 16.85
C PHE A 252 -5.27 2.12 16.56
N ALA A 253 -5.40 3.24 17.29
CA ALA A 253 -6.40 4.25 16.97
C ALA A 253 -5.88 5.04 15.77
N PRO A 254 -6.58 5.05 14.63
CA PRO A 254 -6.10 5.74 13.44
C PRO A 254 -6.28 7.25 13.57
N ALA A 255 -5.38 8.01 12.94
CA ALA A 255 -5.45 9.46 12.85
C ALA A 255 -6.44 9.96 11.77
N PHE A 256 -7.37 9.11 11.30
CA PHE A 256 -8.31 9.37 10.20
C PHE A 256 -9.62 8.56 10.31
#